data_AF-A0A2N3D108-F1
#
_entry.id   AF-A0A2N3D108-F1
#
_cell.length_a   1.000
_cell.length_b   1.000
_cell.length_c   1.000
_cell.angle_alpha   90.00
_cell.angle_beta   90.00
_cell.angle_gamma   90.00
#
_symmetry.space_group_name_H-M   'P 1'
#
loop_
_entity.id
_entity.type
_entity.pdbx_description
1 polymer ?
#
loop_
_entity_poly.entity_id
_entity_poly.type
_entity_poly.pdbx_seq_one_letter_code
_entity_poly.pdbx_strand_id
1 'polypeptide(L)'
;MAGVAANAIAAPASIRIVFIFVSFVRQQWPPCAAQDGCCLWPPDRLGRCLRSLIRIKDVGRYSRQYLIIMATISPSSPRSDLDAGLAAFRAALPKETRDADAADRLCAIGKFAHLAKGEQLTPDQRDDRLVYIASGSAKLVAPSGAGNGSGSGASQVLAFHFGGDLISVLRQSASEPWGDFRLIALTNCDLVIFPADRFLDIAQAEPAVLRSVLARSLQALHRSRTRMMQMGHKSAQQRIADFLVSMAERLTNRTTGACTMSLPMSRRDIGDSLGLTIETVSRQLTDLREAGLLTTEGRSKILLTDIAALTRLAGRMQPQAG
;
A
#
# COMPACT_ATOMS: atom_id res chain seq x y z
N MET A 1 -11.54 28.09 29.10
CA MET A 1 -10.75 28.34 27.87
C MET A 1 -9.89 29.59 28.05
N ALA A 2 -8.88 29.55 28.92
CA ALA A 2 -8.04 30.71 29.25
C ALA A 2 -6.53 30.38 29.32
N GLY A 3 -6.08 29.38 28.54
CA GLY A 3 -4.70 28.87 28.61
C GLY A 3 -3.94 28.79 27.29
N VAL A 4 -4.51 29.22 26.15
CA VAL A 4 -3.87 29.06 24.81
C VAL A 4 -3.33 30.38 24.25
N ALA A 5 -3.64 31.53 24.87
CA ALA A 5 -3.24 32.84 24.34
C ALA A 5 -1.77 33.22 24.60
N ALA A 6 -1.04 32.49 25.44
CA ALA A 6 0.29 32.92 25.89
C ALA A 6 1.48 32.47 25.02
N ASN A 7 1.30 31.58 24.02
CA ASN A 7 2.42 31.06 23.22
C ASN A 7 2.46 31.49 21.74
N ALA A 8 1.62 32.45 21.32
CA ALA A 8 1.56 32.92 19.93
C ALA A 8 2.43 34.17 19.62
N ILE A 9 3.37 34.50 20.51
CA ILE A 9 4.20 35.72 20.38
C ILE A 9 5.55 35.46 19.67
N ALA A 10 5.94 34.20 19.40
CA ALA A 10 7.25 33.87 18.80
C ALA A 10 7.18 33.05 17.48
N ALA A 11 6.23 33.31 16.58
CA ALA A 11 6.15 32.65 15.26
C ALA A 11 6.27 33.64 14.09
N PRO A 12 6.91 33.27 12.96
CA PRO A 12 7.04 34.11 11.76
C PRO A 12 5.68 34.59 11.21
N ALA A 13 5.66 35.79 10.63
CA ALA A 13 4.44 36.47 10.15
C ALA A 13 3.57 35.64 9.18
N SER A 14 4.16 34.68 8.46
CA SER A 14 3.48 33.75 7.54
C SER A 14 2.57 32.73 8.24
N ILE A 15 2.86 32.36 9.50
CA ILE A 15 2.03 31.41 10.28
C ILE A 15 0.88 32.13 10.99
N ARG A 16 1.06 33.41 11.35
CA ARG A 16 0.01 34.24 11.96
C ARG A 16 -1.18 34.45 11.02
N ILE A 17 -0.95 34.60 9.72
CA ILE A 17 -2.03 34.77 8.73
C ILE A 17 -2.88 33.51 8.60
N VAL A 18 -2.26 32.32 8.62
CA VAL A 18 -2.98 31.03 8.54
C VAL A 18 -3.82 30.80 9.81
N PHE A 19 -3.30 31.13 10.99
CA PHE A 19 -4.04 30.99 12.25
C PHE A 19 -5.21 31.98 12.38
N ILE A 20 -5.03 33.22 11.90
CA ILE A 20 -6.10 34.22 11.84
C ILE A 20 -7.16 33.79 10.83
N PHE A 21 -6.76 33.24 9.67
CA PHE A 21 -7.70 32.75 8.65
C PHE A 21 -8.52 31.55 9.13
N VAL A 22 -7.88 30.56 9.78
CA VAL A 22 -8.58 29.39 10.34
C VAL A 22 -9.51 29.78 11.50
N SER A 23 -9.11 30.76 12.33
CA SER A 23 -9.96 31.27 13.42
C SER A 23 -11.13 32.10 12.91
N PHE A 24 -10.94 32.90 11.85
CA PHE A 24 -11.99 33.69 11.22
C PHE A 24 -13.02 32.81 10.52
N VAL A 25 -12.58 31.77 9.79
CA VAL A 25 -13.48 30.79 9.16
C VAL A 25 -14.27 30.01 10.20
N ARG A 26 -13.67 29.66 11.35
CA ARG A 26 -14.37 29.00 12.47
C ARG A 26 -15.36 29.92 13.21
N GLN A 27 -15.05 31.21 13.35
CA GLN A 27 -15.95 32.15 14.03
C GLN A 27 -17.15 32.54 13.17
N GLN A 28 -16.99 32.58 11.85
CA GLN A 28 -18.07 33.01 10.98
C GLN A 28 -19.04 31.87 10.65
N TRP A 29 -18.64 30.60 10.83
CA TRP A 29 -19.44 29.42 10.50
C TRP A 29 -19.45 28.42 11.69
N PRO A 30 -20.41 28.54 12.63
CA PRO A 30 -20.60 27.53 13.67
C PRO A 30 -21.14 26.21 13.06
N PRO A 31 -20.88 25.04 13.68
CA PRO A 31 -21.39 23.77 13.19
C PRO A 31 -22.92 23.73 13.29
N CYS A 32 -23.60 23.55 12.16
CA CYS A 32 -25.02 23.21 12.16
C CYS A 32 -25.21 21.81 12.77
N ALA A 33 -26.13 21.69 13.72
CA ALA A 33 -26.58 20.42 14.26
C ALA A 33 -27.13 19.54 13.12
N ALA A 34 -26.58 18.33 12.98
CA ALA A 34 -27.01 17.37 11.98
C ALA A 34 -28.32 16.70 12.42
N GLN A 35 -29.41 17.02 11.74
CA GLN A 35 -30.47 16.05 11.45
C GLN A 35 -30.46 15.85 9.93
N ASP A 36 -30.41 14.59 9.51
CA ASP A 36 -30.63 14.12 8.14
C ASP A 36 -29.56 14.41 7.08
N GLY A 37 -28.30 14.09 7.40
CA GLY A 37 -27.40 13.33 6.51
C GLY A 37 -27.07 13.87 5.10
N CYS A 38 -27.37 15.11 4.74
CA CYS A 38 -27.02 15.69 3.44
C CYS A 38 -26.60 17.17 3.56
N CYS A 39 -25.30 17.41 3.61
CA CYS A 39 -24.73 18.74 3.41
C CYS A 39 -24.35 18.93 1.93
N LEU A 40 -25.30 19.35 1.09
CA LEU A 40 -24.99 19.95 -0.21
C LEU A 40 -25.07 21.47 -0.09
N TRP A 41 -23.96 22.16 -0.35
CA TRP A 41 -23.90 23.61 -0.40
C TRP A 41 -24.20 24.13 -1.82
N PRO A 42 -25.03 25.18 -2.00
CA PRO A 42 -25.31 25.72 -3.33
C PRO A 42 -24.10 26.47 -3.93
N PRO A 43 -23.83 26.34 -5.25
CA PRO A 43 -22.65 26.92 -5.93
C PRO A 43 -22.57 28.46 -5.90
N ASP A 44 -23.66 29.17 -5.61
CA ASP A 44 -23.73 30.64 -5.67
C ASP A 44 -23.12 31.39 -4.48
N ARG A 45 -22.58 30.69 -3.47
CA ARG A 45 -21.86 31.31 -2.34
C ARG A 45 -20.34 31.25 -2.46
N LEU A 46 -19.78 30.24 -3.13
CA LEU A 46 -18.34 30.14 -3.42
C LEU A 46 -17.85 31.28 -4.32
N GLY A 47 -18.65 31.65 -5.33
CA GLY A 47 -18.33 32.74 -6.26
C GLY A 47 -18.36 34.15 -5.66
N ARG A 48 -18.98 34.34 -4.48
CA ARG A 48 -18.93 35.62 -3.75
C ARG A 48 -17.73 35.71 -2.81
N CYS A 49 -17.31 34.60 -2.22
CA CYS A 49 -16.12 34.55 -1.35
C CYS A 49 -14.82 34.81 -2.14
N LEU A 50 -14.69 34.21 -3.32
CA LEU A 50 -13.55 34.44 -4.23
C LEU A 50 -13.45 35.89 -4.72
N ARG A 51 -14.57 36.57 -4.94
CA ARG A 51 -14.59 37.99 -5.36
C ARG A 51 -14.18 38.96 -4.25
N SER A 52 -14.43 38.63 -2.98
CA SER A 52 -13.96 39.44 -1.84
C SER A 52 -12.47 39.27 -1.56
N LEU A 53 -11.87 38.11 -1.89
CA LEU A 53 -10.43 37.85 -1.71
C LEU A 53 -9.53 38.57 -2.72
N ILE A 54 -10.08 39.00 -3.87
CA ILE A 54 -9.32 39.67 -4.95
C ILE A 54 -9.16 41.19 -4.70
N ARG A 55 -9.76 41.77 -3.65
CA ARG A 55 -9.61 43.20 -3.30
C ARG A 55 -8.41 43.54 -2.41
N ILE A 56 -7.47 42.62 -2.19
CA ILE A 56 -6.19 42.93 -1.54
C ILE A 56 -5.20 43.32 -2.65
N LYS A 57 -5.01 44.62 -2.85
CA LYS A 57 -3.92 45.20 -3.68
C LYS A 57 -2.58 44.80 -3.05
N ASP A 58 -2.03 43.65 -3.45
CA ASP A 58 -0.59 43.35 -3.48
C ASP A 58 -0.29 42.00 -4.16
N VAL A 59 -1.04 41.64 -5.20
CA VAL A 59 -0.85 40.39 -5.97
C VAL A 59 0.14 40.60 -7.12
N GLY A 60 1.33 41.12 -6.80
CA GLY A 60 2.39 41.38 -7.78
C GLY A 60 3.55 40.37 -7.76
N ARG A 61 3.71 39.56 -6.70
CA ARG A 61 4.89 38.67 -6.54
C ARG A 61 4.62 37.25 -6.05
N TYR A 62 3.37 36.88 -5.77
CA TYR A 62 3.02 35.58 -5.16
C TYR A 62 2.20 34.63 -6.06
N SER A 63 1.97 34.98 -7.33
CA SER A 63 1.02 34.24 -8.20
C SER A 63 1.55 32.90 -8.74
N ARG A 64 2.86 32.67 -8.80
CA ARG A 64 3.41 31.41 -9.37
C ARG A 64 3.52 30.25 -8.37
N GLN A 65 3.75 30.51 -7.09
CA GLN A 65 3.87 29.42 -6.10
C GLN A 65 2.50 28.85 -5.68
N TYR A 66 1.46 29.68 -5.58
CA TYR A 66 0.12 29.19 -5.22
C TYR A 66 -0.61 28.48 -6.38
N LEU A 67 -0.35 28.85 -7.63
CA LEU A 67 -0.95 28.18 -8.79
C LEU A 67 -0.41 26.75 -8.97
N ILE A 68 0.85 26.51 -8.58
CA ILE A 68 1.45 25.15 -8.56
C ILE A 68 0.89 24.34 -7.38
N ILE A 69 0.66 24.96 -6.21
CA ILE A 69 0.11 24.26 -5.04
C ILE A 69 -1.37 23.89 -5.23
N MET A 70 -2.16 24.71 -5.92
CA MET A 70 -3.59 24.42 -6.20
C MET A 70 -3.79 23.45 -7.37
N ALA A 71 -2.84 23.32 -8.30
CA ALA A 71 -2.92 22.37 -9.42
C ALA A 71 -2.54 20.92 -9.05
N THR A 72 -1.92 20.70 -7.88
CA THR A 72 -1.39 19.37 -7.50
C THR A 72 -2.27 18.62 -6.48
N ILE A 73 -3.39 19.20 -6.03
CA ILE A 73 -4.28 18.57 -5.04
C ILE A 73 -5.74 18.87 -5.40
N SER A 74 -6.14 18.52 -6.62
CA SER A 74 -7.57 18.24 -6.83
C SER A 74 -7.77 16.80 -6.37
N PRO A 75 -8.52 16.53 -5.28
CA PRO A 75 -8.88 15.16 -4.95
C PRO A 75 -9.61 14.57 -6.16
N SER A 76 -9.10 13.46 -6.68
CA SER A 76 -9.77 12.73 -7.75
C SER A 76 -11.16 12.31 -7.27
N SER A 77 -12.10 12.24 -8.21
CA SER A 77 -13.45 11.78 -7.92
C SER A 77 -13.41 10.27 -7.62
N PRO A 78 -14.21 9.75 -6.68
CA PRO A 78 -14.30 8.31 -6.42
C PRO A 78 -14.59 7.47 -7.69
N ARG A 79 -15.27 8.07 -8.69
CA ARG A 79 -15.51 7.42 -9.99
C ARG A 79 -14.25 7.33 -10.84
N SER A 80 -13.43 8.39 -10.89
CA SER A 80 -12.19 8.36 -11.68
C SER A 80 -11.18 7.37 -11.12
N ASP A 81 -11.16 7.17 -9.80
CA ASP A 81 -10.26 6.20 -9.16
C ASP A 81 -10.73 4.75 -9.39
N LEU A 82 -12.05 4.50 -9.34
CA LEU A 82 -12.63 3.22 -9.75
C LEU A 82 -12.32 2.89 -11.21
N ASP A 83 -12.52 3.85 -12.12
CA ASP A 83 -12.25 3.66 -13.55
C ASP A 83 -10.77 3.35 -13.81
N ALA A 84 -9.86 4.07 -13.15
CA ALA A 84 -8.42 3.81 -13.24
C ALA A 84 -8.04 2.43 -12.67
N GLY A 85 -8.62 2.04 -11.53
CA GLY A 85 -8.39 0.74 -10.91
C GLY A 85 -8.90 -0.43 -11.77
N LEU A 86 -10.09 -0.29 -12.35
CA LEU A 86 -10.66 -1.28 -13.28
C LEU A 86 -9.87 -1.36 -14.58
N ALA A 87 -9.40 -0.23 -15.11
CA ALA A 87 -8.54 -0.21 -16.29
C ALA A 87 -7.20 -0.93 -16.02
N ALA A 88 -6.59 -0.70 -14.85
CA ALA A 88 -5.38 -1.41 -14.43
C ALA A 88 -5.63 -2.92 -14.30
N PHE A 89 -6.75 -3.31 -13.68
CA PHE A 89 -7.16 -4.71 -13.57
C PHE A 89 -7.34 -5.35 -14.96
N ARG A 90 -8.05 -4.69 -15.88
CA ARG A 90 -8.25 -5.16 -17.25
C ARG A 90 -6.92 -5.36 -17.98
N ALA A 91 -5.98 -4.42 -17.83
CA ALA A 91 -4.64 -4.53 -18.41
C ALA A 91 -3.83 -5.71 -17.82
N ALA A 92 -4.13 -6.14 -16.59
CA ALA A 92 -3.50 -7.29 -15.95
C ALA A 92 -4.11 -8.64 -16.37
N LEU A 93 -5.25 -8.66 -17.05
CA LEU A 93 -5.83 -9.89 -17.61
C LEU A 93 -4.95 -10.45 -18.76
N PRO A 94 -5.04 -11.77 -19.02
CA PRO A 94 -4.44 -12.39 -20.20
C PRO A 94 -4.81 -11.61 -21.46
N LYS A 95 -3.84 -11.45 -22.37
CA LYS A 95 -3.99 -10.59 -23.55
C LYS A 95 -5.22 -10.95 -24.37
N GLU A 96 -5.50 -12.25 -24.46
CA GLU A 96 -6.60 -12.83 -25.23
C GLU A 96 -7.98 -12.47 -24.65
N THR A 97 -8.06 -12.15 -23.36
CA THR A 97 -9.32 -11.82 -22.68
C THR A 97 -9.58 -10.33 -22.57
N ARG A 98 -8.59 -9.46 -22.79
CA ARG A 98 -8.71 -8.02 -22.50
C ARG A 98 -9.86 -7.35 -23.22
N ASP A 99 -10.19 -7.80 -24.42
CA ASP A 99 -11.27 -7.24 -25.23
C ASP A 99 -12.52 -8.14 -25.29
N ALA A 100 -12.54 -9.21 -24.49
CA ALA A 100 -13.66 -10.14 -24.41
C ALA A 100 -14.76 -9.63 -23.47
N ASP A 101 -16.01 -10.04 -23.72
CA ASP A 101 -17.17 -9.81 -22.84
C ASP A 101 -16.90 -10.22 -21.39
N ALA A 102 -16.10 -11.28 -21.20
CA ALA A 102 -15.67 -11.72 -19.88
C ALA A 102 -14.94 -10.61 -19.09
N ALA A 103 -14.09 -9.79 -19.74
CA ALA A 103 -13.41 -8.68 -19.08
C ALA A 103 -14.41 -7.59 -18.64
N ASP A 104 -15.41 -7.27 -19.46
CA ASP A 104 -16.47 -6.31 -19.12
C ASP A 104 -17.29 -6.81 -17.94
N ARG A 105 -17.68 -8.10 -17.96
CA ARG A 105 -18.41 -8.75 -16.88
C ARG A 105 -17.63 -8.78 -15.57
N LEU A 106 -16.33 -9.06 -15.62
CA LEU A 106 -15.45 -9.00 -14.45
C LEU A 106 -15.35 -7.57 -13.91
N CYS A 107 -15.16 -6.58 -14.78
CA CYS A 107 -15.10 -5.19 -14.36
C CYS A 107 -16.42 -4.72 -13.72
N ALA A 108 -17.56 -5.18 -14.23
CA ALA A 108 -18.89 -4.83 -13.73
C ALA A 108 -19.17 -5.34 -12.30
N ILE A 109 -18.49 -6.40 -11.85
CA ILE A 109 -18.62 -6.91 -10.47
C ILE A 109 -17.55 -6.38 -9.52
N GLY A 110 -16.55 -5.65 -10.04
CA GLY A 110 -15.47 -5.06 -9.24
C GLY A 110 -15.94 -3.84 -8.44
N LYS A 111 -15.54 -3.78 -7.18
CA LYS A 111 -15.78 -2.63 -6.30
C LYS A 111 -14.47 -1.96 -5.92
N PHE A 112 -14.40 -0.65 -6.09
CA PHE A 112 -13.23 0.11 -5.67
C PHE A 112 -13.19 0.29 -4.15
N ALA A 113 -11.99 0.23 -3.58
CA ALA A 113 -11.72 0.64 -2.22
C ALA A 113 -10.36 1.35 -2.16
N HIS A 114 -10.29 2.41 -1.36
CA HIS A 114 -9.05 3.08 -1.02
C HIS A 114 -8.66 2.71 0.41
N LEU A 115 -7.39 2.41 0.65
CA LEU A 115 -6.81 2.27 1.98
C LEU A 115 -5.66 3.26 2.13
N ALA A 116 -5.75 4.15 3.11
CA ALA A 116 -4.63 4.98 3.52
C ALA A 116 -3.55 4.10 4.19
N LYS A 117 -2.30 4.58 4.19
CA LYS A 117 -1.20 3.88 4.87
C LYS A 117 -1.57 3.53 6.33
N GLY A 118 -1.43 2.25 6.66
CA GLY A 118 -1.71 1.70 7.99
C GLY A 118 -3.16 1.22 8.17
N GLU A 119 -4.07 1.56 7.26
CA GLU A 119 -5.44 1.04 7.29
C GLU A 119 -5.49 -0.42 6.85
N GLN A 120 -6.46 -1.15 7.38
CA GLN A 120 -6.72 -2.53 6.99
C GLN A 120 -7.95 -2.62 6.10
N LEU A 121 -7.95 -3.58 5.19
CA LEU A 121 -9.16 -3.96 4.48
C LEU A 121 -10.18 -4.51 5.48
N THR A 122 -11.37 -3.93 5.52
CA THR A 122 -12.46 -4.38 6.39
C THR A 122 -12.75 -5.87 6.12
N PRO A 123 -12.76 -6.74 7.14
CA PRO A 123 -13.13 -8.14 6.98
C PRO A 123 -14.54 -8.28 6.41
N ASP A 124 -14.75 -9.29 5.57
CA ASP A 124 -16.07 -9.68 5.10
C ASP A 124 -16.48 -10.95 5.82
N GLN A 125 -17.70 -11.03 6.35
CA GLN A 125 -18.15 -12.20 7.13
C GLN A 125 -18.92 -13.22 6.27
N ARG A 126 -19.20 -12.90 5.01
CA ARG A 126 -20.08 -13.70 4.14
C ARG A 126 -19.32 -14.28 2.97
N ASP A 127 -18.57 -13.42 2.27
CA ASP A 127 -18.00 -13.74 0.97
C ASP A 127 -16.47 -13.79 1.05
N ASP A 128 -15.89 -14.82 0.44
CA ASP A 128 -14.47 -14.79 0.09
C ASP A 128 -14.25 -13.72 -0.99
N ARG A 129 -13.12 -13.03 -0.95
CA ARG A 129 -12.84 -11.91 -1.84
C ARG A 129 -11.53 -12.09 -2.58
N LEU A 130 -11.56 -11.79 -3.88
CA LEU A 130 -10.36 -11.55 -4.66
C LEU A 130 -10.09 -10.04 -4.69
N VAL A 131 -8.89 -9.65 -4.25
CA VAL A 131 -8.49 -8.25 -4.11
C VAL A 131 -7.35 -7.99 -5.07
N TYR A 132 -7.58 -7.16 -6.08
CA TYR A 132 -6.56 -6.65 -6.98
C TYR A 132 -5.99 -5.35 -6.43
N ILE A 133 -4.68 -5.25 -6.29
CA ILE A 133 -3.99 -4.00 -5.94
C ILE A 133 -3.72 -3.24 -7.23
N ALA A 134 -4.49 -2.19 -7.51
CA ALA A 134 -4.25 -1.33 -8.66
C ALA A 134 -3.00 -0.45 -8.45
N SER A 135 -2.84 0.10 -7.24
CA SER A 135 -1.71 0.95 -6.88
C SER A 135 -1.29 0.71 -5.42
N GLY A 136 -0.04 1.03 -5.09
CA GLY A 136 0.48 0.95 -3.73
C GLY A 136 1.04 -0.42 -3.33
N SER A 137 1.08 -0.65 -2.03
CA SER A 137 1.66 -1.85 -1.43
C SER A 137 0.99 -2.19 -0.11
N ALA A 138 0.79 -3.48 0.14
CA ALA A 138 0.13 -3.98 1.33
C ALA A 138 0.87 -5.19 1.91
N LYS A 139 0.60 -5.51 3.17
CA LYS A 139 1.05 -6.74 3.82
C LYS A 139 -0.14 -7.60 4.20
N LEU A 140 -0.02 -8.90 3.98
CA LEU A 140 -0.93 -9.90 4.53
C LEU A 140 -0.37 -10.39 5.86
N VAL A 141 -1.20 -10.38 6.89
CA VAL A 141 -0.77 -10.61 8.27
C VAL A 141 -1.65 -11.69 8.90
N ALA A 142 -1.02 -12.68 9.51
CA ALA A 142 -1.72 -13.66 10.35
C ALA A 142 -2.03 -13.07 11.72
N PRO A 143 -3.18 -13.38 12.32
CA PRO A 143 -3.40 -13.14 13.73
C PRO A 143 -2.41 -13.93 14.57
N SER A 144 -2.09 -13.38 15.74
CA SER A 144 -1.23 -14.05 16.71
C SER A 144 -2.02 -15.19 17.37
N GLY A 145 -1.93 -16.39 16.83
CA GLY A 145 -2.39 -17.62 17.48
C GLY A 145 -1.21 -18.44 17.99
N ALA A 146 -0.85 -18.28 19.27
CA ALA A 146 -0.08 -19.19 20.15
C ALA A 146 0.89 -18.44 21.09
N GLY A 147 0.62 -18.46 22.41
CA GLY A 147 1.64 -18.22 23.44
C GLY A 147 1.27 -17.23 24.56
N ASN A 148 0.56 -17.72 25.57
CA ASN A 148 0.77 -17.48 27.00
C ASN A 148 0.97 -16.01 27.46
N GLY A 149 -0.11 -15.32 27.80
CA GLY A 149 -0.15 -14.35 28.93
C GLY A 149 0.80 -13.14 28.93
N SER A 150 1.56 -12.88 27.88
CA SER A 150 2.40 -11.69 27.74
C SER A 150 1.81 -10.78 26.66
N GLY A 151 1.26 -9.65 27.11
CA GLY A 151 0.31 -8.78 26.39
C GLY A 151 0.82 -8.00 25.17
N SER A 152 1.49 -8.63 24.23
CA SER A 152 1.77 -8.06 22.90
C SER A 152 1.99 -9.18 21.89
N GLY A 153 0.91 -9.80 21.42
CA GLY A 153 0.98 -10.82 20.36
C GLY A 153 1.60 -10.23 19.08
N ALA A 154 2.81 -10.66 18.75
CA ALA A 154 3.48 -10.24 17.52
C ALA A 154 2.67 -10.77 16.32
N SER A 155 2.18 -9.85 15.48
CA SER A 155 1.45 -10.24 14.27
C SER A 155 2.46 -10.70 13.22
N GLN A 156 2.29 -11.90 12.67
CA GLN A 156 3.24 -12.45 11.69
C GLN A 156 2.91 -11.96 10.29
N VAL A 157 3.90 -11.38 9.60
CA VAL A 157 3.74 -10.96 8.19
C VAL A 157 3.91 -12.17 7.27
N LEU A 158 2.83 -12.56 6.60
CA LEU A 158 2.81 -13.71 5.70
C LEU A 158 3.24 -13.37 4.28
N ALA A 159 2.99 -12.16 3.81
CA ALA A 159 3.38 -11.74 2.46
C ALA A 159 3.36 -10.23 2.34
N PHE A 160 4.19 -9.73 1.42
CA PHE A 160 4.11 -8.37 0.91
C PHE A 160 3.53 -8.42 -0.49
N HIS A 161 2.61 -7.50 -0.79
CA HIS A 161 1.91 -7.38 -2.05
C HIS A 161 2.09 -5.97 -2.62
N PHE A 162 2.13 -5.89 -3.95
CA PHE A 162 2.36 -4.65 -4.70
C PHE A 162 1.33 -4.48 -5.82
N GLY A 163 1.30 -3.29 -6.44
CA GLY A 163 0.50 -3.04 -7.64
C GLY A 163 0.62 -4.16 -8.68
N GLY A 164 -0.53 -4.64 -9.18
CA GLY A 164 -0.64 -5.78 -10.08
C GLY A 164 -0.95 -7.12 -9.39
N ASP A 165 -0.75 -7.24 -8.07
CA ASP A 165 -1.06 -8.46 -7.33
C ASP A 165 -2.59 -8.67 -7.19
N LEU A 166 -3.02 -9.92 -7.25
CA LEU A 166 -4.39 -10.39 -7.01
C LEU A 166 -4.30 -11.38 -5.86
N ILE A 167 -5.05 -11.11 -4.80
CA ILE A 167 -4.89 -11.73 -3.50
C ILE A 167 -6.24 -12.32 -3.10
N SER A 168 -6.23 -13.57 -2.62
CA SER A 168 -7.41 -14.10 -1.95
C SER A 168 -7.42 -13.65 -0.49
N VAL A 169 -8.52 -13.01 -0.09
CA VAL A 169 -8.82 -12.65 1.30
C VAL A 169 -10.11 -13.36 1.66
N LEU A 170 -9.97 -14.43 2.44
CA LEU A 170 -11.09 -15.27 2.84
C LEU A 170 -12.02 -14.53 3.81
N ARG A 171 -13.27 -14.95 3.82
CA ARG A 171 -14.26 -14.47 4.77
C ARG A 171 -13.83 -14.77 6.20
N GLN A 172 -14.14 -13.83 7.07
CA GLN A 172 -13.91 -13.95 8.49
C GLN A 172 -14.83 -15.03 9.08
N SER A 173 -14.22 -16.05 9.68
CA SER A 173 -14.96 -17.11 10.36
C SER A 173 -14.66 -17.07 11.86
N ALA A 174 -15.71 -16.92 12.67
CA ALA A 174 -15.60 -16.99 14.12
C ALA A 174 -15.14 -18.38 14.63
N SER A 175 -15.13 -19.40 13.76
CA SER A 175 -14.69 -20.76 14.10
C SER A 175 -13.23 -21.06 13.78
N GLU A 176 -12.48 -20.15 13.14
CA GLU A 176 -11.09 -20.39 12.76
C GLU A 176 -10.14 -20.22 13.95
N PRO A 177 -9.45 -21.29 14.42
CA PRO A 177 -8.63 -21.25 15.64
C PRO A 177 -7.47 -20.24 15.59
N TRP A 178 -7.01 -19.92 14.38
CA TRP A 178 -5.87 -19.03 14.13
C TRP A 178 -6.30 -17.62 13.74
N GLY A 179 -7.61 -17.36 13.70
CA GLY A 179 -8.26 -16.13 13.23
C GLY A 179 -8.02 -15.83 11.76
N ASP A 180 -8.52 -14.68 11.31
CA ASP A 180 -8.49 -14.31 9.89
C ASP A 180 -7.28 -13.49 9.47
N PHE A 181 -6.76 -13.79 8.28
CA PHE A 181 -5.70 -13.00 7.68
C PHE A 181 -6.17 -11.57 7.39
N ARG A 182 -5.32 -10.60 7.73
CA ARG A 182 -5.61 -9.17 7.56
C ARG A 182 -4.71 -8.58 6.48
N LEU A 183 -5.31 -7.87 5.53
CA LEU A 183 -4.59 -7.09 4.54
C LEU A 183 -4.44 -5.65 5.05
N ILE A 184 -3.20 -5.20 5.27
CA ILE A 184 -2.90 -3.87 5.82
C ILE A 184 -2.06 -3.08 4.82
N ALA A 185 -2.46 -1.85 4.53
CA ALA A 185 -1.77 -0.98 3.59
C ALA A 185 -0.43 -0.47 4.16
N LEU A 186 0.67 -0.66 3.40
CA LEU A 186 2.01 -0.16 3.72
C LEU A 186 2.25 1.25 3.15
N THR A 187 1.60 1.55 2.02
CA THR A 187 1.45 2.87 1.41
C THR A 187 -0.04 3.13 1.22
N ASN A 188 -0.43 4.29 0.68
CA ASN A 188 -1.78 4.43 0.16
C ASN A 188 -1.98 3.40 -0.96
N CYS A 189 -3.14 2.74 -0.96
CA CYS A 189 -3.47 1.67 -1.88
C CYS A 189 -4.84 1.90 -2.50
N ASP A 190 -4.90 1.70 -3.81
CA ASP A 190 -6.14 1.62 -4.57
C ASP A 190 -6.41 0.16 -4.91
N LEU A 191 -7.58 -0.33 -4.54
CA LEU A 191 -7.96 -1.73 -4.62
C LEU A 191 -9.20 -1.91 -5.50
N VAL A 192 -9.26 -3.02 -6.21
CA VAL A 192 -10.50 -3.54 -6.81
C VAL A 192 -10.84 -4.87 -6.17
N ILE A 193 -12.02 -4.95 -5.57
CA ILE A 193 -12.48 -6.09 -4.77
C ILE A 193 -13.59 -6.80 -5.54
N PHE A 194 -13.46 -8.11 -5.67
CA PHE A 194 -14.42 -8.98 -6.33
C PHE A 194 -14.92 -10.06 -5.36
N PRO A 195 -16.24 -10.35 -5.30
CA PRO A 195 -16.72 -11.57 -4.68
C PRO A 195 -16.13 -12.78 -5.39
N ALA A 196 -15.43 -13.66 -4.67
CA ALA A 196 -14.64 -14.73 -5.27
C ALA A 196 -15.51 -15.69 -6.10
N ASP A 197 -16.66 -16.12 -5.59
CA ASP A 197 -17.56 -17.04 -6.29
C ASP A 197 -18.02 -16.46 -7.62
N ARG A 198 -18.53 -15.21 -7.61
CA ARG A 198 -18.98 -14.53 -8.84
C ARG A 198 -17.84 -14.31 -9.84
N PHE A 199 -16.63 -14.02 -9.35
CA PHE A 199 -15.45 -13.89 -10.21
C PHE A 199 -15.14 -15.24 -10.88
N LEU A 200 -15.13 -16.32 -10.11
CA LEU A 200 -14.83 -17.67 -10.60
C LEU A 200 -15.91 -18.16 -11.57
N ASP A 201 -17.18 -17.89 -11.32
CA ASP A 201 -18.28 -18.22 -12.25
C ASP A 201 -18.12 -17.54 -13.61
N ILE A 202 -17.70 -16.27 -13.62
CA ILE A 202 -17.40 -15.56 -14.89
C ILE A 202 -16.14 -16.15 -15.53
N ALA A 203 -15.11 -16.43 -14.74
CA ALA A 203 -13.85 -17.00 -15.22
C ALA A 203 -13.99 -18.43 -15.77
N GLN A 204 -14.99 -19.22 -15.32
CA GLN A 204 -15.26 -20.56 -15.85
C GLN A 204 -15.62 -20.54 -17.34
N ALA A 205 -16.31 -19.49 -17.79
CA ALA A 205 -16.64 -19.30 -19.20
C ALA A 205 -15.44 -18.80 -20.03
N GLU A 206 -14.32 -18.45 -19.39
CA GLU A 206 -13.14 -17.87 -20.03
C GLU A 206 -11.86 -18.59 -19.56
N PRO A 207 -11.47 -19.69 -20.23
CA PRO A 207 -10.38 -20.56 -19.78
C PRO A 207 -9.04 -19.84 -19.56
N ALA A 208 -8.75 -18.77 -20.31
CA ALA A 208 -7.53 -18.01 -20.15
C ALA A 208 -7.46 -17.32 -18.78
N VAL A 209 -8.58 -16.75 -18.30
CA VAL A 209 -8.66 -16.11 -16.96
C VAL A 209 -8.49 -17.15 -15.87
N LEU A 210 -9.23 -18.27 -15.95
CA LEU A 210 -9.15 -19.31 -14.94
C LEU A 210 -7.74 -19.89 -14.83
N ARG A 211 -7.07 -20.15 -15.97
CA ARG A 211 -5.66 -20.58 -16.01
C ARG A 211 -4.73 -19.55 -15.39
N SER A 212 -4.95 -18.26 -15.66
CA SER A 212 -4.15 -17.18 -15.06
C SER A 212 -4.30 -17.15 -13.53
N VAL A 213 -5.52 -17.25 -13.01
CA VAL A 213 -5.76 -17.32 -11.56
C VAL A 213 -5.08 -18.55 -10.95
N LEU A 214 -5.25 -19.73 -11.55
CA LEU A 214 -4.63 -20.96 -11.07
C LEU A 214 -3.09 -20.88 -11.08
N ALA A 215 -2.50 -20.37 -12.16
CA ALA A 215 -1.05 -20.19 -12.26
C ALA A 215 -0.50 -19.28 -11.16
N ARG A 216 -1.21 -18.17 -10.86
CA ARG A 216 -0.85 -17.25 -9.77
C ARG A 216 -0.96 -17.92 -8.40
N SER A 217 -2.01 -18.69 -8.17
CA SER A 217 -2.20 -19.45 -6.92
C SER A 217 -1.10 -20.50 -6.71
N LEU A 218 -0.75 -21.26 -7.76
CA LEU A 218 0.35 -22.23 -7.72
C LEU A 218 1.69 -21.55 -7.44
N GLN A 219 1.95 -20.38 -8.06
CA GLN A 219 3.15 -19.61 -7.80
C GLN A 219 3.21 -19.08 -6.37
N ALA A 220 2.09 -18.59 -5.83
CA ALA A 220 1.98 -18.14 -4.45
C ALA A 220 2.23 -19.29 -3.45
N LEU A 221 1.65 -20.46 -3.72
CA LEU A 221 1.86 -21.68 -2.93
C LEU A 221 3.33 -22.12 -2.96
N HIS A 222 3.95 -22.14 -4.15
CA HIS A 222 5.37 -22.46 -4.29
C HIS A 222 6.23 -21.49 -3.49
N ARG A 223 6.01 -20.17 -3.61
CA ARG A 223 6.73 -19.15 -2.82
C ARG A 223 6.57 -19.34 -1.31
N SER A 224 5.36 -19.72 -0.85
CA SER A 224 5.10 -20.01 0.57
C SER A 224 5.93 -21.21 1.06
N ARG A 225 5.94 -22.31 0.29
CA ARG A 225 6.75 -23.51 0.59
C ARG A 225 8.24 -23.22 0.59
N THR A 226 8.75 -22.49 -0.41
CA THR A 226 10.16 -22.07 -0.47
C THR A 226 10.53 -21.27 0.76
N ARG A 227 9.68 -20.31 1.19
CA ARG A 227 9.94 -19.52 2.38
C ARG A 227 9.98 -20.38 3.65
N MET A 228 9.06 -21.33 3.78
CA MET A 228 9.05 -22.29 4.89
C MET A 228 10.36 -23.08 4.98
N MET A 229 10.84 -23.61 3.86
CA MET A 229 12.14 -24.30 3.79
C MET A 229 13.31 -23.37 4.14
N GLN A 230 13.31 -22.15 3.61
CA GLN A 230 14.36 -21.16 3.88
C GLN A 230 14.46 -20.77 5.36
N MET A 231 13.34 -20.71 6.08
CA MET A 231 13.30 -20.44 7.52
C MET A 231 13.98 -21.54 8.36
N GLY A 232 14.12 -22.77 7.87
CA GLY A 232 14.83 -23.84 8.56
C GLY A 232 16.34 -23.89 8.31
N HIS A 233 16.79 -23.46 7.13
CA HIS A 233 18.16 -23.73 6.67
C HIS A 233 19.05 -22.49 6.47
N LYS A 234 18.48 -21.29 6.34
CA LYS A 234 19.25 -20.06 6.09
C LYS A 234 19.62 -19.35 7.39
N SER A 235 20.84 -18.83 7.46
CA SER A 235 21.24 -17.88 8.50
C SER A 235 20.47 -16.56 8.37
N ALA A 236 20.46 -15.72 9.42
CA ALA A 236 19.79 -14.42 9.37
C ALA A 236 20.30 -13.53 8.21
N GLN A 237 21.61 -13.54 7.96
CA GLN A 237 22.23 -12.80 6.85
C GLN A 237 21.71 -13.30 5.50
N GLN A 238 21.66 -14.63 5.31
CA GLN A 238 21.20 -15.25 4.08
C GLN A 238 19.71 -14.97 3.81
N ARG A 239 18.87 -14.96 4.86
CA ARG A 239 17.44 -14.61 4.75
C ARG A 239 17.26 -13.16 4.30
N ILE A 240 18.05 -12.24 4.86
CA ILE A 240 17.97 -10.82 4.50
C ILE A 240 18.51 -10.59 3.09
N ALA A 241 19.61 -11.23 2.71
CA ALA A 241 20.10 -11.19 1.34
C ALA A 241 19.03 -11.71 0.36
N ASP A 242 18.41 -12.85 0.65
CA ASP A 242 17.35 -13.44 -0.19
C ASP A 242 16.12 -12.53 -0.31
N PHE A 243 15.72 -11.91 0.81
CA PHE A 243 14.65 -10.92 0.84
C PHE A 243 14.97 -9.73 -0.06
N LEU A 244 16.17 -9.14 0.05
CA LEU A 244 16.58 -7.98 -0.75
C LEU A 244 16.64 -8.31 -2.24
N VAL A 245 17.17 -9.47 -2.63
CA VAL A 245 17.16 -9.92 -4.04
C VAL A 245 15.72 -10.08 -4.53
N SER A 246 14.83 -10.69 -3.73
CA SER A 246 13.40 -10.80 -4.08
C SER A 246 12.74 -9.43 -4.28
N MET A 247 13.07 -8.45 -3.45
CA MET A 247 12.50 -7.11 -3.54
C MET A 247 13.04 -6.36 -4.76
N ALA A 248 14.32 -6.53 -5.12
CA ALA A 248 14.87 -5.96 -6.35
C ALA A 248 14.15 -6.52 -7.59
N GLU A 249 13.97 -7.84 -7.65
CA GLU A 249 13.22 -8.50 -8.73
C GLU A 249 11.78 -7.95 -8.82
N ARG A 250 11.08 -7.83 -7.69
CA ARG A 250 9.66 -7.42 -7.68
C ARG A 250 9.44 -5.93 -7.89
N LEU A 251 10.32 -5.07 -7.40
CA LEU A 251 10.12 -3.62 -7.41
C LEU A 251 10.77 -2.92 -8.60
N THR A 252 11.83 -3.51 -9.18
CA THR A 252 12.60 -2.88 -10.25
C THR A 252 12.83 -3.77 -11.46
N ASN A 253 12.40 -5.04 -11.40
CA ASN A 253 12.62 -6.04 -12.43
C ASN A 253 14.13 -6.26 -12.74
N ARG A 254 14.99 -6.08 -11.74
CA ARG A 254 16.45 -6.26 -11.85
C ARG A 254 16.90 -7.53 -11.14
N THR A 255 17.72 -8.32 -11.83
CA THR A 255 18.30 -9.58 -11.33
C THR A 255 19.83 -9.55 -11.26
N THR A 256 20.47 -8.52 -11.83
CA THR A 256 21.93 -8.37 -11.91
C THR A 256 22.35 -6.91 -11.80
N GLY A 257 23.62 -6.67 -11.48
CA GLY A 257 24.20 -5.33 -11.36
C GLY A 257 23.72 -4.56 -10.13
N ALA A 258 23.82 -3.23 -10.21
CA ALA A 258 23.39 -2.32 -9.16
C ALA A 258 21.92 -1.93 -9.33
N CYS A 259 21.21 -1.74 -8.21
CA CYS A 259 19.79 -1.41 -8.24
C CYS A 259 19.37 -0.60 -7.01
N THR A 260 18.70 0.52 -7.24
CA THR A 260 18.06 1.31 -6.18
C THR A 260 16.59 0.94 -6.05
N MET A 261 16.17 0.60 -4.83
CA MET A 261 14.77 0.31 -4.50
C MET A 261 14.34 1.03 -3.23
N SER A 262 13.05 1.33 -3.13
CA SER A 262 12.44 1.86 -1.90
C SER A 262 11.55 0.79 -1.29
N LEU A 263 11.90 0.33 -0.09
CA LEU A 263 11.11 -0.65 0.66
C LEU A 263 9.97 0.08 1.39
N PRO A 264 8.68 -0.21 1.08
CA PRO A 264 7.56 0.45 1.74
C PRO A 264 7.31 -0.07 3.17
N MET A 265 7.83 -1.26 3.48
CA MET A 265 7.72 -1.91 4.78
C MET A 265 8.81 -1.45 5.75
N SER A 266 8.52 -1.53 7.05
CA SER A 266 9.47 -1.21 8.12
C SER A 266 10.44 -2.35 8.41
N ARG A 267 11.49 -2.09 9.19
CA ARG A 267 12.41 -3.15 9.67
C ARG A 267 11.71 -4.16 10.58
N ARG A 268 10.68 -3.73 11.31
CA ARG A 268 9.80 -4.62 12.08
C ARG A 268 9.06 -5.58 11.15
N ASP A 269 8.41 -5.05 10.11
CA ASP A 269 7.69 -5.89 9.14
C ASP A 269 8.61 -6.90 8.45
N ILE A 270 9.84 -6.49 8.11
CA ILE A 270 10.86 -7.39 7.55
C ILE A 270 11.18 -8.50 8.55
N GLY A 271 11.42 -8.14 9.82
CA GLY A 271 11.67 -9.10 10.90
C GLY A 271 10.53 -10.11 11.05
N ASP A 272 9.31 -9.61 11.18
CA ASP A 272 8.08 -10.40 11.31
C ASP A 272 7.91 -11.36 10.11
N SER A 273 8.31 -10.95 8.90
CA SER A 273 8.22 -11.77 7.69
C SER A 273 9.29 -12.85 7.55
N LEU A 274 10.43 -12.68 8.23
CA LEU A 274 11.61 -13.57 8.15
C LEU A 274 11.83 -14.41 9.41
N GLY A 275 11.00 -14.21 10.44
CA GLY A 275 11.20 -14.80 11.77
C GLY A 275 12.45 -14.26 12.47
N LEU A 276 12.73 -12.97 12.29
CA LEU A 276 13.88 -12.28 12.88
C LEU A 276 13.41 -11.11 13.74
N THR A 277 14.20 -10.72 14.74
CA THR A 277 13.94 -9.49 15.49
C THR A 277 14.31 -8.24 14.67
N ILE A 278 13.72 -7.09 14.99
CA ILE A 278 14.05 -5.82 14.34
C ILE A 278 15.54 -5.43 14.53
N GLU A 279 16.11 -5.77 15.68
CA GLU A 279 17.53 -5.58 16.00
C GLU A 279 18.41 -6.45 15.10
N THR A 280 18.01 -7.71 14.90
CA THR A 280 18.73 -8.63 14.00
C THR A 280 18.69 -8.11 12.57
N VAL A 281 17.53 -7.66 12.08
CA VAL A 281 17.41 -7.04 10.75
C VAL A 281 18.34 -5.84 10.61
N SER A 282 18.37 -4.97 11.62
CA SER A 282 19.20 -3.77 11.61
C SER A 282 20.70 -4.10 11.62
N ARG A 283 21.12 -5.10 12.41
CA ARG A 283 22.50 -5.59 12.44
C ARG A 283 22.93 -6.13 11.09
N GLN A 284 22.15 -7.04 10.51
CA GLN A 284 22.51 -7.67 9.23
C GLN A 284 22.54 -6.68 8.06
N LEU A 285 21.68 -5.65 8.06
CA LEU A 285 21.78 -4.58 7.06
C LEU A 285 23.05 -3.75 7.23
N THR A 286 23.52 -3.56 8.47
CA THR A 286 24.82 -2.91 8.74
C THR A 286 25.97 -3.78 8.24
N ASP A 287 25.97 -5.08 8.56
CA ASP A 287 27.00 -6.03 8.12
C ASP A 287 27.10 -6.07 6.57
N LEU A 288 25.96 -6.09 5.87
CA LEU A 288 25.93 -6.06 4.39
C LEU A 288 26.44 -4.73 3.80
N ARG A 289 26.23 -3.62 4.51
CA ARG A 289 26.74 -2.30 4.12
C ARG A 289 28.25 -2.22 4.30
N GLU A 290 28.76 -2.72 5.42
CA GLU A 290 30.20 -2.79 5.69
C GLU A 290 30.92 -3.72 4.71
N ALA A 291 30.25 -4.78 4.26
CA ALA A 291 30.72 -5.64 3.17
C ALA A 291 30.63 -5.00 1.77
N GLY A 292 30.14 -3.76 1.64
CA GLY A 292 30.01 -3.06 0.36
C GLY A 292 28.89 -3.58 -0.56
N LEU A 293 28.05 -4.51 -0.09
CA LEU A 293 27.01 -5.14 -0.90
C LEU A 293 25.76 -4.27 -1.06
N LEU A 294 25.56 -3.30 -0.16
CA LEU A 294 24.49 -2.32 -0.25
C LEU A 294 24.88 -0.98 0.38
N THR A 295 24.12 0.05 0.06
CA THR A 295 24.07 1.30 0.82
C THR A 295 22.62 1.67 1.13
N THR A 296 22.43 2.52 2.13
CA THR A 296 21.09 2.95 2.59
C THR A 296 21.00 4.46 2.57
N GLU A 297 19.94 4.97 1.95
CA GLU A 297 19.57 6.38 2.00
C GLU A 297 18.32 6.54 2.89
N GLY A 298 18.50 7.10 4.08
CA GLY A 298 17.43 7.17 5.08
C GLY A 298 16.97 5.78 5.54
N ARG A 299 15.67 5.62 5.82
CA ARG A 299 15.13 4.39 6.42
C ARG A 299 14.66 3.35 5.40
N SER A 300 14.16 3.78 4.25
CA SER A 300 13.44 2.92 3.28
C SER A 300 14.20 2.69 1.96
N LYS A 301 15.06 3.61 1.54
CA LYS A 301 15.76 3.51 0.25
C LYS A 301 17.06 2.72 0.41
N ILE A 302 17.21 1.70 -0.42
CA ILE A 302 18.35 0.80 -0.44
C ILE A 302 18.91 0.75 -1.86
N LEU A 303 20.21 0.96 -1.99
CA LEU A 303 20.96 0.67 -3.21
C LEU A 303 21.68 -0.66 -2.99
N LEU A 304 21.36 -1.66 -3.79
CA LEU A 304 22.15 -2.88 -3.89
C LEU A 304 23.29 -2.62 -4.87
N THR A 305 24.53 -2.85 -4.44
CA THR A 305 25.71 -2.61 -5.28
C THR A 305 25.92 -3.74 -6.29
N ASP A 306 25.67 -4.98 -5.86
CA ASP A 306 25.79 -6.18 -6.69
C ASP A 306 24.72 -7.22 -6.30
N ILE A 307 23.67 -7.33 -7.11
CA ILE A 307 22.62 -8.34 -6.93
C ILE A 307 23.16 -9.76 -7.08
N ALA A 308 24.14 -10.00 -7.94
CA ALA A 308 24.69 -11.34 -8.14
C ALA A 308 25.48 -11.81 -6.91
N ALA A 309 26.24 -10.91 -6.27
CA ALA A 309 26.90 -11.20 -5.00
C ALA A 309 25.89 -11.50 -3.88
N LEU A 310 24.83 -10.71 -3.76
CA LEU A 310 23.75 -10.97 -2.80
C LEU A 310 23.00 -12.28 -3.10
N THR A 311 22.83 -12.64 -4.37
CA THR A 311 22.21 -13.90 -4.80
C THR A 311 23.03 -15.11 -4.36
N ARG A 312 24.37 -15.04 -4.53
CA ARG A 312 25.30 -16.06 -4.02
C ARG A 312 25.26 -16.14 -2.50
N LEU A 313 25.29 -14.99 -1.82
CA LEU A 313 25.19 -14.93 -0.35
C LEU A 313 23.88 -15.53 0.14
N ALA A 314 22.76 -15.24 -0.55
CA ALA A 314 21.45 -15.78 -0.25
C ALA A 314 21.35 -17.30 -0.43
N GLY A 315 22.34 -17.96 -1.04
CA GLY A 315 22.29 -19.38 -1.35
C GLY A 315 21.21 -19.72 -2.38
N ARG A 316 20.89 -18.79 -3.29
CA ARG A 316 20.02 -19.09 -4.43
C ARG A 316 20.84 -19.86 -5.45
N MET A 317 20.43 -21.09 -5.76
CA MET A 317 20.96 -21.79 -6.93
C MET A 317 20.58 -20.98 -8.17
N GLN A 318 21.56 -20.41 -8.86
CA GLN A 318 21.31 -19.87 -10.20
C GLN A 318 20.96 -21.03 -11.12
N PRO A 319 19.94 -20.89 -11.99
CA PRO A 319 19.81 -21.82 -13.11
C PRO A 319 21.14 -21.78 -13.87
N GLN A 320 21.80 -22.93 -14.00
CA GLN A 320 22.94 -23.03 -14.89
C GLN A 320 22.42 -22.64 -16.28
N ALA A 321 23.02 -21.61 -16.88
CA ALA A 321 22.80 -21.30 -18.28
C ALA A 321 23.37 -22.48 -19.07
N GLY A 322 22.48 -23.37 -19.51
CA GLY A 322 22.75 -24.40 -20.50
C GLY A 322 22.50 -23.87 -21.90
#